data_AF-A0A8S3S3T7-F1
#
_entry.id   AF-A0A8S3S3T7-F1
#
_cell.length_a   1.000
_cell.length_b   1.000
_cell.length_c   1.000
_cell.angle_alpha   90.00
_cell.angle_beta   90.00
_cell.angle_gamma   90.00
#
_symmetry.space_group_name_H-M   'P 1'
#
loop_
_entity.id
_entity.type
_entity.pdbx_description
1 polymer ?
#
loop_
_entity_poly.entity_id
_entity_poly.type
_entity_poly.pdbx_seq_one_letter_code
_entity_poly.pdbx_strand_id
1 'polypeptide(L)'
;MIVNYHNDIRRLIYASNMQALSWDHAAAEKAREWGHNCIFNRLWDDNYGENLYKTYFTKATRSREVMMDALKDWDKERQNLFSWDVKCTESETCNYKQLVSAKSDSVGCALIKCPRMIESKKTTNYNMNYFICFYSPKVELDKQPFTYGRKCSACPQGYHCKRKMCTKKKWKKIKHSGNVIKEKLPERKLSIPTANVIIREDSRGYMPHKNTSNDQTNVLLPIPPAALTGREASEKVFNGGNTEIKVTPRRRRSSVTVEEQNYLTQAHNLLRGSQMTKLKWSRYLQRWADYVIRCAVEYPGPITTYTNFGKISNGGNIYNIVYNWGNEGYNVNKKLVSGCRTPADRERCNHNVIVRNEFLREYACAARNCQSGIRQLTCIYR
;
A
#
# COMPACT_ATOMS: atom_id res chain seq x y z
N MET A 1 2.82 -0.04 -16.72
CA MET A 1 3.27 -0.75 -15.50
C MET A 1 4.01 0.19 -14.56
N ILE A 2 5.12 0.79 -14.99
CA ILE A 2 6.00 1.67 -14.19
C ILE A 2 5.21 2.77 -13.48
N VAL A 3 4.46 3.61 -14.22
CA VAL A 3 3.63 4.68 -13.66
C VAL A 3 2.61 4.18 -12.64
N ASN A 4 2.00 3.02 -12.90
CA ASN A 4 0.99 2.45 -12.00
C ASN A 4 1.62 2.08 -10.65
N TYR A 5 2.75 1.37 -10.67
CA TYR A 5 3.44 0.96 -9.45
C TYR A 5 3.93 2.16 -8.62
N HIS A 6 4.54 3.16 -9.28
CA HIS A 6 4.90 4.42 -8.63
C HIS A 6 3.68 5.07 -7.95
N ASN A 7 2.58 5.20 -8.68
CA ASN A 7 1.37 5.82 -8.18
C ASN A 7 0.68 4.97 -7.12
N ASP A 8 0.87 3.66 -7.10
CA ASP A 8 0.36 2.79 -6.04
C ASP A 8 1.12 3.06 -4.74
N ILE A 9 2.45 3.11 -4.75
CA ILE A 9 3.27 3.51 -3.59
C ILE A 9 2.89 4.91 -3.11
N ARG A 10 2.90 5.90 -4.01
CA ARG A 10 2.60 7.31 -3.67
C ARG A 10 1.20 7.46 -3.07
N ARG A 11 0.22 6.71 -3.57
CA ARG A 11 -1.17 6.75 -3.08
C ARG A 11 -1.31 6.15 -1.69
N LEU A 12 -0.43 5.24 -1.27
CA LEU A 12 -0.48 4.64 0.07
C LEU A 12 -0.17 5.68 1.16
N ILE A 13 0.66 6.67 0.84
CA ILE A 13 1.14 7.71 1.75
C ILE A 13 0.03 8.71 2.11
N TYR A 14 -0.09 9.05 3.40
CA TYR A 14 -0.90 10.20 3.85
C TYR A 14 -0.13 11.50 3.62
N ALA A 15 -0.30 12.02 2.41
CA ALA A 15 0.30 13.26 1.95
C ALA A 15 -0.79 14.18 1.40
N SER A 16 -0.82 15.42 1.89
CA SER A 16 -1.84 16.40 1.52
C SER A 16 -1.70 16.92 0.09
N ASN A 17 -0.47 16.89 -0.45
CA ASN A 17 -0.09 17.49 -1.73
C ASN A 17 0.47 16.50 -2.77
N MET A 18 0.36 15.18 -2.56
CA MET A 18 0.95 14.16 -3.44
C MET A 18 0.42 14.22 -4.87
N GLN A 19 1.27 14.59 -5.83
CA GLN A 19 0.91 14.60 -7.25
C GLN A 19 1.00 13.20 -7.87
N ALA A 20 0.04 12.85 -8.71
CA ALA A 20 0.07 11.61 -9.48
C ALA A 20 1.08 11.74 -10.63
N LEU A 21 1.97 10.76 -10.78
CA LEU A 21 2.89 10.72 -11.91
C LEU A 21 2.12 10.37 -13.20
N SER A 22 2.45 11.07 -14.29
CA SER A 22 2.14 10.67 -15.66
C SER A 22 3.38 10.19 -16.40
N TRP A 23 3.22 9.39 -17.45
CA TRP A 23 4.33 9.01 -18.31
C TRP A 23 4.81 10.20 -19.12
N ASP A 24 6.12 10.40 -19.19
CA ASP A 24 6.78 11.45 -19.95
C ASP A 24 7.68 10.82 -21.01
N HIS A 25 7.31 10.99 -22.28
CA HIS A 25 8.06 10.42 -23.40
C HIS A 25 9.41 11.10 -23.59
N ALA A 26 9.52 12.41 -23.34
CA ALA A 26 10.78 13.13 -23.48
C ALA A 26 11.76 12.71 -22.38
N ALA A 27 11.28 12.58 -21.14
CA ALA A 27 12.10 12.07 -20.05
C ALA A 27 12.54 10.61 -20.30
N ALA A 28 11.68 9.78 -20.88
CA ALA A 28 12.03 8.39 -21.21
C ALA A 28 13.09 8.30 -22.31
N GLU A 29 13.02 9.17 -23.31
CA GLU A 29 14.03 9.26 -24.36
C GLU A 29 15.37 9.73 -23.79
N LYS A 30 15.36 10.77 -22.93
CA LYS A 30 16.55 11.21 -22.21
C LYS A 30 17.16 10.14 -21.32
N ALA A 31 16.33 9.38 -20.61
CA ALA A 31 16.78 8.25 -19.79
C ALA A 31 17.45 7.17 -20.67
N ARG A 32 16.93 6.93 -21.89
CA ARG A 32 17.52 6.00 -22.86
C ARG A 32 18.87 6.50 -23.38
N GLU A 33 18.92 7.74 -23.87
CA GLU A 33 20.15 8.40 -24.35
C GLU A 33 21.26 8.32 -23.29
N TRP A 34 20.94 8.66 -22.04
CA TRP A 34 21.89 8.59 -20.94
C TRP A 34 22.32 7.15 -20.64
N GLY A 35 21.35 6.24 -20.53
CA GLY A 35 21.60 4.85 -20.15
C GLY A 35 22.52 4.09 -21.11
N HIS A 36 22.57 4.49 -22.39
CA HIS A 36 23.48 3.91 -23.38
C HIS A 36 24.97 4.18 -23.10
N ASN A 37 25.30 5.18 -22.29
CA ASN A 37 26.67 5.40 -21.83
C ASN A 37 27.12 4.35 -20.81
N CYS A 38 26.19 3.61 -20.20
CA CYS A 38 26.46 2.55 -19.23
C CYS A 38 27.31 3.01 -18.03
N ILE A 39 27.02 4.22 -17.54
CA ILE A 39 27.64 4.80 -16.35
C ILE A 39 26.62 4.75 -15.21
N PHE A 40 26.90 3.93 -14.19
CA PHE A 40 26.09 3.83 -12.98
C PHE A 40 26.56 4.82 -11.93
N ASN A 41 26.44 6.10 -12.25
CA ASN A 41 26.64 7.19 -11.30
C ASN A 41 25.45 8.13 -11.43
N ARG A 42 25.07 8.74 -10.31
CA ARG A 42 24.03 9.76 -10.32
C ARG A 42 24.43 10.95 -11.20
N LEU A 43 23.49 11.40 -12.03
CA LEU A 43 23.58 12.62 -12.80
C LEU A 43 23.48 13.84 -11.91
N TRP A 44 24.41 14.77 -12.12
CA TRP A 44 24.20 16.18 -11.77
C TRP A 44 23.56 16.95 -12.94
N ASP A 45 22.56 16.37 -13.61
CA ASP A 45 21.72 17.12 -14.56
C ASP A 45 20.77 18.02 -13.76
N ASP A 46 20.69 19.30 -14.10
CA ASP A 46 19.84 20.28 -13.42
C ASP A 46 18.34 20.05 -13.68
N ASN A 47 17.98 19.30 -14.72
CA ASN A 47 16.59 19.25 -15.21
C ASN A 47 15.74 18.13 -14.62
N TYR A 48 16.34 17.00 -14.26
CA TYR A 48 15.61 15.80 -13.82
C TYR A 48 16.07 15.29 -12.47
N GLY A 49 15.11 14.80 -11.68
CA GLY A 49 15.43 13.84 -10.61
C GLY A 49 15.62 12.45 -11.22
N GLU A 50 16.30 11.55 -10.52
CA GLU A 50 16.63 10.23 -11.08
C GLU A 50 16.60 9.10 -10.05
N ASN A 51 16.29 7.90 -10.54
CA ASN A 51 16.55 6.65 -9.85
C ASN A 51 17.28 5.68 -10.79
N LEU A 52 18.28 4.99 -10.24
CA LEU A 52 19.15 4.05 -10.97
C LEU A 52 19.04 2.65 -10.35
N TYR A 53 19.02 1.62 -11.19
CA TYR A 53 19.07 0.22 -10.75
C TYR A 53 19.89 -0.60 -11.73
N LYS A 54 20.71 -1.52 -11.22
CA LYS A 54 21.50 -2.44 -12.05
C LYS A 54 21.37 -3.87 -11.53
N THR A 55 21.41 -4.83 -12.44
CA THR A 55 21.50 -6.25 -12.12
C THR A 55 22.22 -6.99 -13.25
N TYR A 56 22.76 -8.17 -12.97
CA TYR A 56 23.35 -9.01 -14.01
C TYR A 56 22.30 -9.38 -15.07
N PHE A 57 22.70 -9.34 -16.33
CA PHE A 57 21.88 -9.86 -17.41
C PHE A 57 21.99 -11.39 -17.46
N THR A 58 20.85 -12.07 -17.45
CA THR A 58 20.77 -13.48 -17.82
C THR A 58 19.79 -13.64 -18.98
N LYS A 59 19.99 -14.64 -19.84
CA LYS A 59 19.09 -14.91 -20.99
C LYS A 59 17.66 -15.25 -20.53
N ALA A 60 17.48 -15.73 -19.31
CA ALA A 60 16.18 -16.07 -18.74
C ALA A 60 15.43 -14.85 -18.18
N THR A 61 16.12 -13.76 -17.88
CA THR A 61 15.54 -12.59 -17.21
C THR A 61 14.63 -11.82 -18.16
N ARG A 62 13.36 -11.64 -17.77
CA ARG A 62 12.41 -10.83 -18.55
C ARG A 62 12.53 -9.36 -18.18
N SER A 63 12.49 -8.46 -19.16
CA SER A 63 12.57 -7.00 -18.94
C SER A 63 11.56 -6.49 -17.91
N ARG A 64 10.35 -7.06 -17.92
CA ARG A 64 9.30 -6.72 -16.96
C ARG A 64 9.69 -7.02 -15.51
N GLU A 65 10.38 -8.14 -15.28
CA GLU A 65 10.80 -8.57 -13.95
C GLU A 65 11.89 -7.63 -13.43
N VAL A 66 12.91 -7.31 -14.25
CA VAL A 66 13.96 -6.34 -13.90
C VAL A 66 13.37 -5.00 -13.49
N MET A 67 12.45 -4.47 -14.30
CA MET A 67 11.80 -3.19 -14.00
C MET A 67 10.99 -3.26 -12.70
N MET A 68 10.32 -4.37 -12.41
CA MET A 68 9.56 -4.54 -11.16
C MET A 68 10.46 -4.71 -9.95
N ASP A 69 11.59 -5.41 -10.10
CA ASP A 69 12.54 -5.61 -9.02
C ASP A 69 13.24 -4.29 -8.67
N ALA A 70 13.62 -3.50 -9.68
CA ALA A 70 14.11 -2.14 -9.47
C ALA A 70 13.15 -1.28 -8.64
N LEU A 71 11.87 -1.30 -9.00
CA LEU A 71 10.87 -0.50 -8.30
C LEU A 71 10.64 -0.96 -6.85
N LYS A 72 10.70 -2.27 -6.60
CA LYS A 72 10.60 -2.83 -5.24
C LYS A 72 11.85 -2.53 -4.42
N ASP A 73 13.03 -2.58 -5.05
CA ASP A 73 14.31 -2.30 -4.42
C ASP A 73 14.35 -0.85 -3.92
N TRP A 74 14.00 0.09 -4.81
CA TRP A 74 13.83 1.50 -4.44
C TRP A 74 12.74 1.74 -3.38
N ASP A 75 11.64 0.97 -3.36
CA ASP A 75 10.63 1.07 -2.28
C ASP A 75 11.18 0.53 -0.95
N LYS A 76 11.98 -0.55 -0.98
CA LYS A 76 12.55 -1.20 0.20
C LYS A 76 13.48 -0.30 0.98
N GLU A 77 14.17 0.63 0.32
CA GLU A 77 15.02 1.66 0.94
C GLU A 77 14.32 2.45 2.06
N ARG A 78 12.98 2.53 2.06
CA ARG A 78 12.20 3.10 3.17
C ARG A 78 12.55 2.51 4.55
N GLN A 79 13.06 1.27 4.58
CA GLN A 79 13.45 0.57 5.80
C GLN A 79 14.69 1.21 6.46
N ASN A 80 15.50 1.93 5.68
CA ASN A 80 16.70 2.61 6.13
C ASN A 80 16.45 4.10 6.45
N LEU A 81 15.22 4.58 6.25
CA LEU A 81 14.87 5.99 6.41
C LEU A 81 14.27 6.26 7.80
N PHE A 82 15.12 6.64 8.74
CA PHE A 82 14.72 6.97 10.12
C PHE A 82 14.30 8.45 10.31
N SER A 83 14.73 9.34 9.41
CA SER A 83 14.30 10.74 9.30
C SER A 83 14.40 11.20 7.85
N TRP A 84 13.65 12.24 7.46
CA TRP A 84 13.79 12.88 6.14
C TRP A 84 15.10 13.67 6.00
N ASP A 85 15.75 14.02 7.10
CA ASP A 85 16.99 14.81 7.11
C ASP A 85 18.24 14.00 6.74
N VAL A 86 18.13 12.66 6.66
CA VAL A 86 19.24 11.78 6.28
C VAL A 86 19.65 12.08 4.84
N LYS A 87 20.88 12.53 4.61
CA LYS A 87 21.31 12.93 3.26
C LYS A 87 21.50 11.74 2.33
N CYS A 88 21.38 11.97 1.03
CA CYS A 88 21.66 10.95 0.02
C CYS A 88 23.08 10.41 0.04
N THR A 89 24.04 11.22 0.52
CA THR A 89 25.44 10.82 0.67
C THR A 89 25.68 9.92 1.88
N GLU A 90 24.74 9.88 2.81
CA GLU A 90 24.88 9.20 4.11
C GLU A 90 24.09 7.88 4.17
N SER A 91 23.20 7.62 3.19
CA SER A 91 22.40 6.39 3.16
C SER A 91 21.83 6.06 1.77
N GLU A 92 21.59 4.77 1.53
CA GLU A 92 20.80 4.26 0.40
C GLU A 92 19.30 4.47 0.65
N THR A 93 18.86 5.74 0.71
CA THR A 93 17.43 6.08 0.88
C THR A 93 16.85 6.94 -0.22
N CYS A 94 17.70 7.42 -1.12
CA CYS A 94 17.29 8.48 -2.02
C CYS A 94 16.48 8.04 -3.21
N ASN A 95 16.52 6.75 -3.59
CA ASN A 95 15.60 6.28 -4.59
C ASN A 95 14.18 6.24 -4.02
N TYR A 96 14.01 5.85 -2.74
CA TYR A 96 12.72 5.96 -2.05
C TYR A 96 12.23 7.40 -1.95
N LYS A 97 13.08 8.34 -1.51
CA LYS A 97 12.69 9.75 -1.42
C LYS A 97 12.21 10.30 -2.77
N GLN A 98 12.89 9.97 -3.85
CA GLN A 98 12.50 10.35 -5.20
C GLN A 98 11.16 9.72 -5.62
N LEU A 99 10.95 8.41 -5.34
CA LEU A 99 9.68 7.71 -5.60
C LEU A 99 8.49 8.43 -4.97
N VAL A 100 8.68 8.94 -3.74
CA VAL A 100 7.61 9.53 -2.93
C VAL A 100 7.57 11.06 -2.97
N SER A 101 8.34 11.70 -3.85
CA SER A 101 8.38 13.17 -3.96
C SER A 101 7.12 13.75 -4.57
N ALA A 102 6.31 14.43 -3.76
CA ALA A 102 5.00 14.98 -4.12
C ALA A 102 5.03 16.02 -5.23
N LYS A 103 6.15 16.74 -5.40
CA LYS A 103 6.31 17.78 -6.43
C LYS A 103 6.52 17.21 -7.83
N SER A 104 7.21 16.08 -7.97
CA SER A 104 7.36 15.42 -9.26
C SER A 104 6.00 14.87 -9.71
N ASP A 105 5.63 15.12 -10.96
CA ASP A 105 4.35 14.73 -11.56
C ASP A 105 4.48 14.03 -12.92
N SER A 106 5.71 13.87 -13.41
CA SER A 106 5.98 13.07 -14.59
C SER A 106 7.18 12.15 -14.35
N VAL A 107 7.19 11.01 -15.04
CA VAL A 107 8.29 10.05 -15.02
C VAL A 107 8.45 9.41 -16.40
N GLY A 108 9.70 9.26 -16.83
CA GLY A 108 10.08 8.51 -18.02
C GLY A 108 11.28 7.63 -17.71
N CYS A 109 11.26 6.38 -18.17
CA CYS A 109 12.29 5.40 -17.82
C CYS A 109 12.75 4.60 -19.03
N ALA A 110 13.96 4.05 -18.95
CA ALA A 110 14.54 3.17 -19.94
C ALA A 110 15.25 1.99 -19.28
N LEU A 111 15.21 0.83 -19.94
CA LEU A 111 15.99 -0.36 -19.59
C LEU A 111 17.00 -0.62 -20.70
N ILE A 112 18.28 -0.56 -20.37
CA ILE A 112 19.40 -0.68 -21.30
C ILE A 112 20.19 -1.94 -20.94
N LYS A 113 20.61 -2.69 -21.96
CA LYS A 113 21.60 -3.75 -21.79
C LYS A 113 23.00 -3.16 -21.98
N CYS A 114 23.83 -3.27 -20.97
CA CYS A 114 25.18 -2.74 -20.93
C CYS A 114 26.19 -3.88 -20.97
N PRO A 115 26.97 -4.07 -22.06
CA PRO A 115 28.01 -5.10 -22.12
C PRO A 115 29.15 -4.88 -21.13
N ARG A 116 29.34 -3.63 -20.74
CA ARG A 116 30.25 -3.16 -19.69
C ARG A 116 29.58 -2.02 -18.94
N MET A 117 29.91 -1.84 -17.67
CA MET A 117 29.36 -0.76 -16.84
C MET A 117 30.47 -0.07 -16.05
N ILE A 118 30.41 1.26 -15.95
CA ILE A 118 31.35 2.07 -15.19
C ILE A 118 30.65 2.60 -13.94
N GLU A 119 31.25 2.43 -12.76
CA GLU A 119 30.76 2.95 -11.48
C GLU A 119 31.94 3.48 -10.67
N SER A 120 31.90 4.74 -10.23
CA SER A 120 32.95 5.33 -9.37
C SER A 120 34.40 5.02 -9.84
N LYS A 121 34.66 5.16 -11.16
CA LYS A 121 35.93 4.87 -11.85
C LYS A 121 36.34 3.38 -11.94
N LYS A 122 35.50 2.45 -11.49
CA LYS A 122 35.67 1.00 -11.69
C LYS A 122 34.86 0.54 -12.89
N THR A 123 35.42 -0.36 -13.69
CA THR A 123 34.75 -0.95 -14.85
C THR A 123 34.39 -2.41 -14.57
N THR A 124 33.13 -2.75 -14.73
CA THR A 124 32.60 -4.10 -14.69
C THR A 124 32.41 -4.62 -16.12
N ASN A 125 33.14 -5.67 -16.49
CA ASN A 125 33.10 -6.28 -17.83
C ASN A 125 32.12 -7.45 -17.91
N TYR A 126 30.89 -7.25 -17.42
CA TYR A 126 29.80 -8.21 -17.53
C TYR A 126 28.59 -7.56 -18.19
N ASN A 127 27.76 -8.38 -18.85
CA ASN A 127 26.47 -7.92 -19.35
C ASN A 127 25.57 -7.57 -18.16
N MET A 128 25.18 -6.30 -18.06
CA MET A 128 24.29 -5.76 -17.05
C MET A 128 22.97 -5.31 -17.68
N ASN A 129 21.88 -5.47 -16.94
CA ASN A 129 20.68 -4.69 -17.13
C ASN A 129 20.81 -3.40 -16.33
N TYR A 130 20.60 -2.26 -16.98
CA TYR A 130 20.61 -0.93 -16.36
C TYR A 130 19.24 -0.28 -16.54
N PHE A 131 18.52 -0.07 -15.45
CA PHE A 131 17.23 0.59 -15.43
C PHE A 131 17.36 1.98 -14.82
N ILE A 132 16.90 2.98 -15.56
CA ILE A 132 16.97 4.39 -15.18
C ILE A 132 15.59 5.02 -15.34
N CYS A 133 15.18 5.80 -14.34
CA CYS A 133 13.96 6.61 -14.37
C CYS A 133 14.31 8.07 -14.11
N PHE A 134 13.83 8.97 -14.97
CA PHE A 134 13.86 10.41 -14.77
C PHE A 134 12.51 10.94 -14.33
N TYR A 135 12.54 11.89 -13.38
CA TYR A 135 11.39 12.50 -12.74
C TYR A 135 11.39 14.00 -12.99
N SER A 136 10.22 14.56 -13.32
CA SER A 136 10.05 16.00 -13.50
C SER A 136 8.83 16.54 -12.74
N PRO A 137 8.89 17.75 -12.17
CA PRO A 137 10.11 18.54 -11.96
C PRO A 137 11.12 17.83 -11.05
N LYS A 138 12.40 18.16 -11.21
CA LYS A 138 13.46 17.78 -10.26
C LYS A 138 13.12 18.32 -8.87
N VAL A 139 13.52 17.57 -7.85
CA VAL A 139 13.26 17.86 -6.45
C VAL A 139 14.54 17.74 -5.64
N GLU A 140 14.61 18.47 -4.53
CA GLU A 140 15.70 18.34 -3.58
C GLU A 140 15.43 17.13 -2.66
N LEU A 141 16.25 16.10 -2.77
CA LEU A 141 16.07 14.84 -2.04
C LEU A 141 16.53 14.90 -0.58
N ASP A 142 17.29 15.93 -0.20
CA ASP A 142 17.69 16.15 1.19
C ASP A 142 16.60 16.87 2.01
N LYS A 143 15.44 17.16 1.41
CA LYS A 143 14.27 17.72 2.07
C LYS A 143 13.13 16.71 2.15
N GLN A 144 12.18 16.98 3.03
CA GLN A 144 10.96 16.20 3.12
C GLN A 144 10.22 16.16 1.76
N PRO A 145 9.97 14.97 1.20
CA PRO A 145 9.50 14.82 -0.19
C PRO A 145 8.03 15.21 -0.38
N PHE A 146 7.24 15.30 0.68
CA PHE A 146 5.81 15.61 0.63
C PHE A 146 5.32 16.21 1.96
N THR A 147 4.17 16.88 1.95
CA THR A 147 3.56 17.41 3.17
C THR A 147 2.62 16.37 3.78
N TYR A 148 2.80 16.03 5.05
CA TYR A 148 1.89 15.13 5.76
C TYR A 148 0.47 15.73 5.83
N GLY A 149 -0.55 14.89 5.75
CA GLY A 149 -1.93 15.31 5.98
C GLY A 149 -2.97 14.45 5.27
N ARG A 150 -4.24 14.86 5.39
CA ARG A 150 -5.35 14.22 4.69
C ARG A 150 -5.10 14.29 3.19
N LYS A 151 -5.23 13.15 2.50
CA LYS A 151 -4.95 13.05 1.07
C LYS A 151 -5.73 14.11 0.29
N CYS A 152 -5.02 14.81 -0.59
CA CYS A 152 -5.53 15.94 -1.38
C CYS A 152 -5.97 17.20 -0.61
N SER A 153 -5.72 17.33 0.71
CA SER A 153 -6.13 18.53 1.44
C SER A 153 -5.31 19.78 1.12
N ALA A 154 -4.20 19.63 0.38
CA ALA A 154 -3.33 20.72 -0.04
C ALA A 154 -2.81 20.49 -1.47
N CYS A 155 -3.68 20.09 -2.40
CA CYS A 155 -3.29 20.00 -3.81
C CYS A 155 -2.88 21.37 -4.38
N PRO A 156 -1.82 21.44 -5.19
CA PRO A 156 -1.40 22.70 -5.79
C PRO A 156 -2.45 23.27 -6.75
N GLN A 157 -2.38 24.58 -6.99
CA GLN A 157 -3.26 25.26 -7.93
C GLN A 157 -3.16 24.61 -9.33
N GLY A 158 -4.30 24.44 -9.99
CA GLY A 158 -4.38 23.75 -11.28
C GLY A 158 -4.51 22.22 -11.18
N TYR A 159 -4.52 21.65 -9.97
CA TYR A 159 -4.74 20.22 -9.73
C TYR A 159 -6.11 19.99 -9.09
N HIS A 160 -6.59 18.75 -9.20
CA HIS A 160 -7.80 18.27 -8.52
C HIS A 160 -7.50 16.91 -7.88
N CYS A 161 -8.27 16.54 -6.86
CA CYS A 161 -8.12 15.22 -6.26
C CYS A 161 -8.73 14.16 -7.18
N LYS A 162 -7.92 13.17 -7.55
CA LYS A 162 -8.39 11.97 -8.26
C LYS A 162 -7.71 10.75 -7.66
N ARG A 163 -8.51 9.78 -7.24
CA ARG A 163 -8.02 8.53 -6.62
C ARG A 163 -6.97 8.78 -5.51
N LYS A 164 -7.26 9.74 -4.63
CA LYS A 164 -6.44 10.13 -3.47
C LYS A 164 -5.07 10.75 -3.82
N MET A 165 -4.91 11.32 -5.01
CA MET A 165 -3.72 12.06 -5.43
C MET A 165 -4.11 13.32 -6.21
N CYS A 166 -3.24 14.32 -6.22
CA CYS A 166 -3.39 15.55 -6.98
C CYS A 166 -3.08 15.27 -8.46
N THR A 167 -4.04 15.50 -9.35
CA THR A 167 -3.91 15.29 -10.80
C THR A 167 -4.11 16.61 -11.54
N LYS A 168 -3.27 16.91 -12.53
CA LYS A 168 -3.42 18.10 -13.38
C LYS A 168 -4.83 18.17 -13.98
N LYS A 169 -5.47 19.34 -13.91
CA LYS A 169 -6.72 19.60 -14.63
C LYS A 169 -6.42 19.56 -16.13
N LYS A 170 -7.16 18.74 -16.89
CA LYS A 170 -7.11 18.78 -18.36
C LYS A 170 -7.99 19.94 -18.83
N TRP A 171 -7.38 21.01 -19.32
CA TRP A 171 -8.11 22.05 -20.02
C TRP A 171 -8.43 21.55 -21.42
N LYS A 172 -9.72 21.43 -21.78
CA LYS A 172 -10.08 21.28 -23.18
C LYS A 172 -9.82 22.63 -23.85
N LYS A 173 -8.89 22.69 -24.82
CA LYS A 173 -8.85 23.80 -25.76
C LYS A 173 -10.12 23.72 -26.61
N ILE A 174 -11.12 24.51 -26.29
CA ILE A 174 -12.22 24.77 -27.21
C ILE A 174 -11.63 25.69 -28.27
N LYS A 175 -11.46 25.19 -29.51
CA LYS A 175 -11.23 26.09 -30.64
C LYS A 175 -12.54 26.80 -30.92
N HIS A 176 -12.65 28.07 -30.56
CA HIS A 176 -13.63 28.97 -31.16
C HIS A 176 -12.85 29.98 -31.99
N SER A 177 -13.23 30.12 -33.26
CA SER A 177 -12.83 31.24 -34.09
C SER A 177 -13.13 32.54 -33.34
N GLY A 178 -12.11 33.38 -33.18
CA GLY A 178 -12.25 34.76 -32.73
C GLY A 178 -12.64 34.94 -31.25
N ASN A 179 -11.70 35.51 -30.48
CA ASN A 179 -11.84 36.09 -29.15
C ASN A 179 -11.89 35.12 -27.94
N VAL A 180 -10.88 35.28 -27.07
CA VAL A 180 -10.68 34.53 -25.84
C VAL A 180 -11.46 35.20 -24.70
N ILE A 181 -12.55 34.57 -24.24
CA ILE A 181 -13.12 34.83 -22.91
C ILE A 181 -12.94 33.54 -22.09
N LYS A 182 -12.25 33.62 -20.95
CA LYS A 182 -12.11 32.50 -20.01
C LYS A 182 -13.34 32.44 -19.12
N GLU A 183 -14.37 31.71 -19.54
CA GLU A 183 -15.51 31.44 -18.67
C GLU A 183 -15.45 30.04 -18.05
N LYS A 184 -15.80 29.96 -16.76
CA LYS A 184 -15.88 28.73 -15.98
C LYS A 184 -17.27 28.13 -16.19
N LEU A 185 -17.37 26.92 -16.75
CA LEU A 185 -18.66 26.26 -16.97
C LEU A 185 -19.42 26.06 -15.64
N PRO A 186 -20.73 26.37 -15.56
CA PRO A 186 -21.53 26.05 -14.38
C PRO A 186 -21.86 24.55 -14.34
N GLU A 187 -21.90 24.00 -13.14
CA GLU A 187 -22.34 22.62 -12.89
C GLU A 187 -23.84 22.50 -13.19
N ARG A 188 -24.25 21.43 -13.90
CA ARG A 188 -25.67 21.14 -14.17
C ARG A 188 -26.42 20.95 -12.85
N LYS A 189 -27.32 21.88 -12.51
CA LYS A 189 -28.44 21.59 -11.62
C LYS A 189 -29.46 20.76 -12.40
N LEU A 190 -29.78 19.56 -11.91
CA LEU A 190 -30.85 18.75 -12.46
C LEU A 190 -32.16 19.21 -11.82
N SER A 191 -33.04 19.82 -12.61
CA SER A 191 -34.42 20.15 -12.21
C SER A 191 -35.33 19.99 -13.41
N ILE A 192 -36.24 19.02 -13.42
CA ILE A 192 -37.48 19.02 -14.24
C ILE A 192 -38.53 18.09 -13.56
N PRO A 193 -39.83 18.10 -13.90
CA PRO A 193 -40.89 18.90 -13.28
C PRO A 193 -42.06 18.05 -12.73
N THR A 194 -42.97 18.69 -11.99
CA THR A 194 -44.24 18.15 -11.48
C THR A 194 -45.33 18.06 -12.55
N ALA A 195 -46.03 16.92 -12.63
CA ALA A 195 -47.40 16.81 -13.15
C ALA A 195 -48.19 15.75 -12.36
N ASN A 196 -49.45 16.07 -12.08
CA ASN A 196 -50.33 15.48 -11.06
C ASN A 196 -50.91 14.10 -11.42
N VAL A 197 -51.08 13.21 -10.43
CA VAL A 197 -52.07 12.11 -10.47
C VAL A 197 -52.76 11.99 -9.10
N ILE A 198 -54.10 11.93 -9.16
CA ILE A 198 -55.07 11.94 -8.07
C ILE A 198 -55.08 10.60 -7.31
N ILE A 199 -55.19 10.67 -5.99
CA ILE A 199 -55.26 9.55 -5.04
C ILE A 199 -56.71 9.05 -4.90
N ARG A 200 -56.91 7.72 -4.89
CA ARG A 200 -58.00 7.09 -4.13
C ARG A 200 -57.41 6.01 -3.22
N GLU A 201 -57.64 6.17 -1.93
CA GLU A 201 -57.28 5.26 -0.85
C GLU A 201 -58.29 4.11 -0.77
N ASP A 202 -57.81 2.88 -0.55
CA ASP A 202 -58.49 1.98 0.38
C ASP A 202 -57.47 1.06 1.06
N SER A 203 -57.79 0.76 2.31
CA SER A 203 -56.94 0.27 3.38
C SER A 203 -57.37 -1.14 3.81
N ARG A 204 -56.42 -2.08 3.84
CA ARG A 204 -56.34 -3.17 4.84
C ARG A 204 -55.03 -3.95 4.68
N GLY A 205 -54.34 -4.11 5.80
CA GLY A 205 -52.93 -4.45 5.89
C GLY A 205 -52.60 -5.92 5.68
N TYR A 206 -51.65 -6.14 4.78
CA TYR A 206 -50.77 -7.30 4.69
C TYR A 206 -49.46 -6.81 4.05
N MET A 207 -48.31 -6.94 4.74
CA MET A 207 -47.00 -6.55 4.22
C MET A 207 -46.04 -7.74 4.20
N PRO A 208 -45.56 -8.13 3.01
CA PRO A 208 -44.17 -8.52 2.81
C PRO A 208 -43.43 -7.54 1.88
N HIS A 209 -42.12 -7.42 2.11
CA HIS A 209 -41.08 -6.83 1.24
C HIS A 209 -41.18 -5.35 0.78
N LYS A 210 -40.29 -4.52 1.33
CA LYS A 210 -39.67 -3.38 0.63
C LYS A 210 -38.16 -3.40 0.81
N ASN A 211 -37.45 -3.20 -0.29
CA ASN A 211 -36.00 -3.05 -0.37
C ASN A 211 -35.67 -1.75 -1.13
N THR A 212 -34.62 -1.08 -0.70
CA THR A 212 -33.80 -0.03 -1.38
C THR A 212 -34.41 1.38 -1.51
N SER A 213 -33.68 2.49 -1.39
CA SER A 213 -32.22 2.72 -1.45
C SER A 213 -31.79 3.92 -0.60
N ASN A 214 -30.64 3.77 0.05
CA ASN A 214 -29.97 4.73 0.93
C ASN A 214 -28.48 4.60 0.56
N ASP A 215 -27.89 5.53 -0.19
CA ASP A 215 -26.53 5.32 -0.74
C ASP A 215 -25.47 6.05 0.08
N GLN A 216 -25.07 5.37 1.16
CA GLN A 216 -23.82 5.57 1.86
C GLN A 216 -22.67 5.15 0.94
N THR A 217 -21.83 6.09 0.50
CA THR A 217 -20.68 5.76 -0.33
C THR A 217 -19.66 4.93 0.45
N ASN A 218 -19.73 3.63 0.24
CA ASN A 218 -18.76 2.61 0.63
C ASN A 218 -17.37 2.98 0.12
N VAL A 219 -16.47 3.40 1.02
CA VAL A 219 -15.03 3.42 0.75
C VAL A 219 -14.56 1.97 0.73
N LEU A 220 -14.51 1.37 -0.46
CA LEU A 220 -13.90 0.06 -0.68
C LEU A 220 -12.44 0.10 -0.20
N LEU A 221 -12.22 -0.55 0.93
CA LEU A 221 -10.90 -0.85 1.44
C LEU A 221 -10.18 -1.81 0.47
N PRO A 222 -8.85 -1.72 0.32
CA PRO A 222 -8.14 -2.59 -0.60
C PRO A 222 -8.45 -4.05 -0.25
N ILE A 223 -9.07 -4.76 -1.19
CA ILE A 223 -9.35 -6.18 -1.06
C ILE A 223 -7.98 -6.88 -1.09
N PRO A 224 -7.66 -7.80 -0.16
CA PRO A 224 -6.44 -8.59 -0.29
C PRO A 224 -6.42 -9.24 -1.68
N PRO A 225 -5.27 -9.36 -2.35
CA PRO A 225 -5.22 -10.00 -3.66
C PRO A 225 -5.88 -11.37 -3.55
N ALA A 226 -6.80 -11.68 -4.47
CA ALA A 226 -7.35 -13.02 -4.60
C ALA A 226 -6.16 -13.97 -4.60
N ALA A 227 -6.08 -14.83 -3.59
CA ALA A 227 -4.95 -15.73 -3.45
C ALA A 227 -4.83 -16.51 -4.74
N LEU A 228 -3.78 -16.21 -5.52
CA LEU A 228 -3.39 -17.02 -6.65
C LEU A 228 -3.33 -18.45 -6.15
N THR A 229 -4.08 -19.32 -6.82
CA THR A 229 -4.18 -20.75 -6.53
C THR A 229 -2.79 -21.37 -6.60
N GLY A 230 -2.10 -21.44 -5.47
CA GLY A 230 -0.97 -22.34 -5.29
C GLY A 230 -1.54 -23.75 -5.20
N ARG A 231 -1.35 -24.54 -6.25
CA ARG A 231 -1.48 -26.01 -6.16
C ARG A 231 -0.39 -26.47 -5.20
N GLU A 232 -0.75 -26.93 -4.01
CA GLU A 232 0.09 -27.89 -3.30
C GLU A 232 0.05 -29.18 -4.11
N ALA A 233 1.21 -29.61 -4.60
CA ALA A 233 1.37 -30.91 -5.21
C ALA A 233 1.17 -31.96 -4.11
N SER A 234 0.07 -32.71 -4.17
CA SER A 234 -0.07 -33.97 -3.45
C SER A 234 0.07 -35.09 -4.46
N GLU A 235 1.13 -35.90 -4.36
CA GLU A 235 1.20 -37.22 -4.99
C GLU A 235 -0.06 -38.01 -4.65
N LYS A 236 -0.82 -38.42 -5.68
CA LYS A 236 -1.72 -39.58 -5.58
C LYS A 236 -1.75 -40.34 -6.89
N VAL A 237 -1.45 -41.63 -6.72
CA VAL A 237 -1.52 -42.77 -7.62
C VAL A 237 -2.80 -42.76 -8.47
N PHE A 238 -2.64 -43.03 -9.77
CA PHE A 238 -3.74 -43.24 -10.71
C PHE A 238 -4.46 -44.56 -10.40
N ASN A 239 -5.77 -44.49 -10.21
CA ASN A 239 -6.69 -45.58 -10.56
C ASN A 239 -7.95 -44.97 -11.18
N GLY A 240 -8.36 -45.54 -12.31
CA GLY A 240 -9.34 -44.97 -13.23
C GLY A 240 -10.76 -44.85 -12.70
N GLY A 241 -11.50 -43.91 -13.28
CA GLY A 241 -12.93 -43.72 -13.07
C GLY A 241 -13.36 -42.29 -13.37
N ASN A 242 -14.01 -42.08 -14.52
CA ASN A 242 -14.58 -40.80 -14.94
C ASN A 242 -15.58 -40.30 -13.88
N THR A 243 -15.23 -39.23 -13.17
CA THR A 243 -16.16 -38.43 -12.38
C THR A 243 -15.92 -36.96 -12.66
N GLU A 244 -16.97 -36.28 -13.12
CA GLU A 244 -17.00 -34.84 -13.35
C GLU A 244 -16.71 -34.09 -12.04
N ILE A 245 -15.52 -33.48 -11.93
CA ILE A 245 -15.14 -32.70 -10.75
C ILE A 245 -15.86 -31.35 -10.81
N LYS A 246 -17.00 -31.24 -10.15
CA LYS A 246 -17.59 -29.94 -9.77
C LYS A 246 -16.68 -29.25 -8.76
N VAL A 247 -15.79 -28.37 -9.23
CA VAL A 247 -14.95 -27.51 -8.38
C VAL A 247 -15.83 -26.44 -7.74
N THR A 248 -16.29 -26.69 -6.51
CA THR A 248 -16.84 -25.64 -5.65
C THR A 248 -15.69 -24.81 -5.04
N PRO A 249 -15.77 -23.48 -5.00
CA PRO A 249 -14.74 -22.66 -4.35
C PRO A 249 -14.68 -22.99 -2.86
N ARG A 250 -13.63 -23.68 -2.40
CA ARG A 250 -13.38 -23.88 -0.97
C ARG A 250 -13.19 -22.51 -0.30
N ARG A 251 -14.16 -22.09 0.53
CA ARG A 251 -13.98 -20.96 1.44
C ARG A 251 -12.75 -21.25 2.32
N ARG A 252 -11.71 -20.42 2.24
CA ARG A 252 -10.56 -20.50 3.15
C ARG A 252 -11.08 -20.41 4.59
N ARG A 253 -10.72 -21.41 5.40
CA ARG A 253 -11.01 -21.45 6.84
C ARG A 253 -10.17 -20.37 7.52
N SER A 254 -10.79 -19.57 8.40
CA SER A 254 -10.09 -18.59 9.24
C SER A 254 -8.92 -19.25 9.97
N SER A 255 -7.79 -18.55 10.10
CA SER A 255 -6.62 -19.07 10.83
C SER A 255 -6.80 -19.08 12.36
N VAL A 256 -7.76 -18.30 12.87
CA VAL A 256 -8.21 -18.31 14.27
C VAL A 256 -9.60 -18.93 14.39
N THR A 257 -9.84 -19.68 15.48
CA THR A 257 -11.17 -20.24 15.79
C THR A 257 -12.13 -19.17 16.31
N VAL A 258 -13.43 -19.47 16.36
CA VAL A 258 -14.44 -18.56 16.94
C VAL A 258 -14.17 -18.31 18.43
N GLU A 259 -13.77 -19.35 19.15
CA GLU A 259 -13.42 -19.27 20.56
C GLU A 259 -12.19 -18.36 20.77
N GLU A 260 -11.14 -18.55 19.96
CA GLU A 260 -9.95 -17.71 20.00
C GLU A 260 -10.27 -16.25 19.69
N GLN A 261 -11.12 -16.00 18.69
CA GLN A 261 -11.61 -14.67 18.38
C GLN A 261 -12.32 -14.02 19.59
N ASN A 262 -13.13 -14.79 20.33
CA ASN A 262 -13.81 -14.31 21.54
C ASN A 262 -12.81 -13.96 22.65
N TYR A 263 -11.83 -14.81 22.93
CA TYR A 263 -10.82 -14.54 23.96
C TYR A 263 -9.89 -13.39 23.58
N LEU A 264 -9.47 -13.30 22.32
CA LEU A 264 -8.69 -12.16 21.82
C LEU A 264 -9.48 -10.87 22.00
N THR A 265 -10.79 -10.88 21.72
CA THR A 265 -11.64 -9.68 21.84
C THR A 265 -11.83 -9.27 23.29
N GLN A 266 -11.97 -10.24 24.18
CA GLN A 266 -12.02 -9.99 25.62
C GLN A 266 -10.68 -9.42 26.12
N ALA A 267 -9.55 -10.05 25.79
CA ALA A 267 -8.23 -9.61 26.25
C ALA A 267 -7.90 -8.18 25.80
N HIS A 268 -8.15 -7.84 24.53
CA HIS A 268 -7.94 -6.48 24.04
C HIS A 268 -8.82 -5.45 24.75
N ASN A 269 -10.10 -5.76 24.95
CA ASN A 269 -11.03 -4.82 25.59
C ASN A 269 -10.83 -4.72 27.10
N LEU A 270 -10.32 -5.78 27.75
CA LEU A 270 -9.89 -5.73 29.14
C LEU A 270 -8.73 -4.75 29.30
N LEU A 271 -7.72 -4.84 28.42
CA LEU A 271 -6.59 -3.91 28.42
C LEU A 271 -6.97 -2.47 28.09
N ARG A 272 -8.09 -2.23 27.40
CA ARG A 272 -8.59 -0.87 27.11
C ARG A 272 -9.41 -0.29 28.27
N GLY A 273 -9.99 -1.14 29.12
CA GLY A 273 -10.81 -0.73 30.24
C GLY A 273 -12.10 -0.02 29.83
N SER A 274 -12.73 0.67 30.78
CA SER A 274 -14.01 1.37 30.57
C SER A 274 -13.86 2.75 29.90
N GLN A 275 -12.68 3.36 29.96
CA GLN A 275 -12.44 4.73 29.49
C GLN A 275 -12.24 4.83 27.98
N MET A 276 -12.06 3.71 27.28
CA MET A 276 -11.80 3.67 25.84
C MET A 276 -12.90 2.95 25.10
N THR A 277 -13.15 3.38 23.85
CA THR A 277 -14.10 2.68 22.99
C THR A 277 -13.66 1.23 22.78
N LYS A 278 -14.58 0.29 22.97
CA LYS A 278 -14.32 -1.14 22.76
C LYS A 278 -14.00 -1.43 21.29
N LEU A 279 -12.95 -2.22 21.06
CA LEU A 279 -12.60 -2.72 19.74
C LEU A 279 -13.58 -3.81 19.30
N LYS A 280 -14.03 -3.72 18.06
CA LYS A 280 -14.90 -4.71 17.40
C LYS A 280 -14.11 -5.54 16.40
N TRP A 281 -14.42 -6.83 16.32
CA TRP A 281 -13.77 -7.72 15.36
C TRP A 281 -14.19 -7.40 13.92
N SER A 282 -13.23 -7.17 13.04
CA SER A 282 -13.47 -6.80 11.64
C SER A 282 -13.11 -7.95 10.70
N ARG A 283 -14.12 -8.51 10.02
CA ARG A 283 -13.90 -9.53 8.97
C ARG A 283 -13.01 -9.01 7.83
N TYR A 284 -13.00 -7.70 7.60
CA TYR A 284 -12.09 -7.10 6.62
C TYR A 284 -10.63 -7.21 7.09
N LEU A 285 -10.34 -6.79 8.31
CA LEU A 285 -8.98 -6.86 8.87
C LEU A 285 -8.52 -8.32 9.08
N GLN A 286 -9.45 -9.24 9.34
CA GLN A 286 -9.14 -10.67 9.49
C GLN A 286 -8.54 -11.24 8.21
N ARG A 287 -9.15 -10.93 7.05
CA ARG A 287 -8.61 -11.35 5.75
C ARG A 287 -7.22 -10.80 5.49
N TRP A 288 -6.92 -9.60 6.00
CA TRP A 288 -5.58 -9.03 5.94
C TRP A 288 -4.61 -9.74 6.87
N ALA A 289 -5.00 -10.01 8.11
CA ALA A 289 -4.18 -10.73 9.06
C ALA A 289 -3.83 -12.14 8.53
N ASP A 290 -4.82 -12.85 7.99
CA ASP A 290 -4.63 -14.17 7.33
C ASP A 290 -3.69 -14.08 6.12
N TYR A 291 -3.75 -12.96 5.39
CA TYR A 291 -2.91 -12.73 4.22
C TYR A 291 -1.45 -12.47 4.59
N VAL A 292 -1.17 -11.69 5.64
CA VAL A 292 0.19 -11.24 5.97
C VAL A 292 0.94 -12.18 6.90
N ILE A 293 0.27 -13.00 7.71
CA ILE A 293 0.93 -13.81 8.73
C ILE A 293 1.92 -14.83 8.12
N ARG A 294 3.19 -14.76 8.54
CA ARG A 294 4.27 -15.68 8.13
C ARG A 294 5.16 -15.99 9.33
N CYS A 295 5.53 -17.26 9.51
CA CYS A 295 6.40 -17.70 10.61
C CYS A 295 7.80 -17.09 10.58
N ALA A 296 8.33 -16.87 9.38
CA ALA A 296 9.68 -16.36 9.19
C ALA A 296 9.79 -14.84 9.30
N VAL A 297 8.69 -14.11 9.08
CA VAL A 297 8.72 -12.63 8.91
C VAL A 297 7.45 -11.99 9.46
N GLU A 298 7.62 -10.89 10.19
CA GLU A 298 6.55 -10.05 10.72
C GLU A 298 6.09 -9.00 9.69
N TYR A 299 5.23 -9.42 8.76
CA TYR A 299 4.69 -8.51 7.73
C TYR A 299 3.57 -7.61 8.30
N PRO A 300 3.67 -6.28 8.17
CA PRO A 300 2.64 -5.37 8.64
C PRO A 300 1.35 -5.53 7.84
N GLY A 301 0.24 -5.16 8.47
CA GLY A 301 -1.03 -4.96 7.78
C GLY A 301 -0.98 -3.79 6.78
N PRO A 302 -2.15 -3.38 6.24
CA PRO A 302 -2.24 -2.21 5.38
C PRO A 302 -1.56 -0.97 5.98
N ILE A 303 -0.98 -0.11 5.15
CA ILE A 303 -0.23 1.08 5.60
C ILE A 303 -1.01 2.03 6.53
N THR A 304 -2.34 1.93 6.55
CA THR A 304 -3.23 2.77 7.36
C THR A 304 -3.61 2.12 8.69
N THR A 305 -2.98 1.01 9.04
CA THR A 305 -3.32 0.19 10.20
C THR A 305 -2.13 0.07 11.12
N TYR A 306 -2.42 -0.10 12.39
CA TYR A 306 -1.43 -0.56 13.35
C TYR A 306 -1.35 -2.08 13.28
N THR A 307 -0.21 -2.67 13.59
CA THR A 307 -0.04 -4.13 13.64
C THR A 307 0.78 -4.52 14.85
N ASN A 308 0.29 -5.49 15.63
CA ASN A 308 1.05 -6.14 16.68
C ASN A 308 1.38 -7.57 16.27
N PHE A 309 2.59 -8.01 16.57
CA PHE A 309 3.03 -9.38 16.41
C PHE A 309 3.29 -10.03 17.75
N GLY A 310 3.15 -11.35 17.81
CA GLY A 310 3.46 -12.08 19.02
C GLY A 310 3.78 -13.52 18.73
N LYS A 311 4.58 -14.12 19.59
CA LYS A 311 4.93 -15.53 19.54
C LYS A 311 4.72 -16.15 20.91
N ILE A 312 4.22 -17.38 20.92
CA ILE A 312 4.07 -18.19 22.13
C ILE A 312 4.48 -19.63 21.82
N SER A 313 4.96 -20.37 22.81
CA SER A 313 5.23 -21.80 22.67
C SER A 313 3.95 -22.62 22.46
N ASN A 314 4.08 -23.78 21.83
CA ASN A 314 3.00 -24.72 21.55
C ASN A 314 2.39 -25.18 22.88
N GLY A 315 1.06 -25.14 22.95
CA GLY A 315 0.31 -25.36 24.19
C GLY A 315 -0.07 -24.07 24.93
N GLY A 316 0.57 -22.94 24.61
CA GLY A 316 0.16 -21.62 25.09
C GLY A 316 -1.03 -21.07 24.32
N ASN A 317 -2.01 -20.53 25.04
CA ASN A 317 -3.17 -19.89 24.42
C ASN A 317 -2.78 -18.53 23.81
N ILE A 318 -3.14 -18.30 22.54
CA ILE A 318 -2.72 -17.08 21.79
C ILE A 318 -3.22 -15.78 22.41
N TYR A 319 -4.29 -15.78 23.19
CA TYR A 319 -4.75 -14.59 23.89
C TYR A 319 -3.83 -14.17 25.04
N ASN A 320 -2.98 -15.07 25.56
CA ASN A 320 -1.96 -14.72 26.57
C ASN A 320 -0.91 -13.77 26.02
N ILE A 321 -0.67 -13.80 24.71
CA ILE A 321 0.19 -12.82 24.02
C ILE A 321 -0.35 -11.41 24.27
N VAL A 322 -1.68 -11.22 24.19
CA VAL A 322 -2.32 -9.92 24.38
C VAL A 322 -2.15 -9.45 25.82
N TYR A 323 -2.32 -10.33 26.82
CA TYR A 323 -2.05 -9.97 28.22
C TYR A 323 -0.60 -9.54 28.44
N ASN A 324 0.36 -10.23 27.82
CA ASN A 324 1.78 -9.88 27.90
C ASN A 324 2.07 -8.50 27.28
N TRP A 325 1.38 -8.13 26.19
CA TRP A 325 1.47 -6.78 25.64
C TRP A 325 1.09 -5.73 26.67
N GLY A 326 0.06 -5.96 27.50
CA GLY A 326 -0.32 -5.05 28.58
C GLY A 326 0.81 -4.76 29.58
N ASN A 327 1.67 -5.75 29.85
CA ASN A 327 2.80 -5.64 30.78
C ASN A 327 3.97 -4.82 30.23
N GLU A 328 3.94 -4.42 28.95
CA GLU A 328 4.99 -3.59 28.35
C GLU A 328 4.93 -2.12 28.80
N GLY A 329 3.80 -1.67 29.36
CA GLY A 329 3.61 -0.28 29.76
C GLY A 329 3.61 0.67 28.55
N TYR A 330 3.97 1.93 28.73
CA TYR A 330 3.91 2.95 27.66
C TYR A 330 5.27 3.30 27.05
N ASN A 331 6.35 2.61 27.46
CA ASN A 331 7.69 2.90 26.95
C ASN A 331 7.90 2.26 25.56
N VAL A 332 7.97 3.11 24.54
CA VAL A 332 8.16 2.70 23.13
C VAL A 332 9.63 2.44 22.75
N ASN A 333 10.56 2.62 23.67
CA ASN A 333 11.99 2.36 23.46
C ASN A 333 12.44 0.98 23.98
N LYS A 334 11.51 0.20 24.55
CA LYS A 334 11.80 -1.13 25.07
C LYS A 334 12.16 -2.08 23.93
N LYS A 335 13.26 -2.83 24.07
CA LYS A 335 13.61 -3.90 23.11
C LYS A 335 12.61 -5.04 23.27
N LEU A 336 11.90 -5.37 22.18
CA LEU A 336 10.86 -6.39 22.16
C LEU A 336 11.36 -7.67 21.48
N VAL A 337 10.78 -8.81 21.87
CA VAL A 337 11.05 -10.12 21.25
C VAL A 337 10.32 -10.27 19.92
N SER A 338 9.06 -9.81 19.86
CA SER A 338 8.26 -9.62 18.64
C SER A 338 7.90 -8.14 18.51
N GLY A 339 7.65 -7.68 17.29
CA GLY A 339 7.49 -6.25 17.02
C GLY A 339 6.06 -5.74 17.01
N CYS A 340 5.98 -4.41 16.93
CA CYS A 340 4.78 -3.67 16.58
C CYS A 340 5.08 -2.77 15.38
N ARG A 341 4.04 -2.35 14.67
CA ARG A 341 4.13 -1.45 13.50
C ARG A 341 3.02 -0.43 13.56
N THR A 342 3.37 0.83 13.37
CA THR A 342 2.42 1.94 13.29
C THR A 342 2.03 2.20 11.82
N PRO A 343 0.96 2.95 11.52
CA PRO A 343 0.64 3.33 10.17
C PRO A 343 1.83 3.99 9.47
N ALA A 344 2.27 3.37 8.38
CA ALA A 344 3.48 3.75 7.64
C ALA A 344 4.79 3.71 8.47
N ASP A 345 4.81 3.00 9.60
CA ASP A 345 5.98 2.81 10.47
C ASP A 345 6.62 4.12 10.96
N ARG A 346 5.81 5.18 11.12
CA ARG A 346 6.28 6.55 11.40
C ARG A 346 6.69 6.78 12.85
N GLU A 347 6.11 5.99 13.75
CA GLU A 347 6.26 6.17 15.18
C GLU A 347 6.83 4.91 15.80
N ARG A 348 7.73 5.10 16.76
CA ARG A 348 8.11 4.03 17.68
C ARG A 348 6.86 3.57 18.42
N CYS A 349 6.78 2.28 18.63
CA CYS A 349 5.69 1.69 19.36
C CYS A 349 6.21 0.61 20.30
N ASN A 350 5.36 0.26 21.24
CA ASN A 350 5.32 -1.08 21.80
C ASN A 350 3.91 -1.66 21.54
N HIS A 351 3.65 -2.89 21.94
CA HIS A 351 2.35 -3.49 21.64
C HIS A 351 1.21 -2.84 22.43
N ASN A 352 1.47 -2.45 23.69
CA ASN A 352 0.48 -1.86 24.58
C ASN A 352 -0.05 -0.51 24.08
N VAL A 353 0.84 0.39 23.63
CA VAL A 353 0.45 1.72 23.15
C VAL A 353 -0.48 1.63 21.93
N ILE A 354 -0.33 0.57 21.12
CA ILE A 354 -1.25 0.29 20.01
C ILE A 354 -2.59 -0.20 20.53
N VAL A 355 -2.61 -1.21 21.41
CA VAL A 355 -3.88 -1.72 21.98
C VAL A 355 -4.66 -0.62 22.70
N ARG A 356 -3.96 0.30 23.35
CA ARG A 356 -4.52 1.42 24.12
C ARG A 356 -4.70 2.72 23.33
N ASN A 357 -4.54 2.69 22.01
CA ASN A 357 -4.78 3.87 21.18
C ASN A 357 -6.28 4.20 21.15
N GLU A 358 -6.65 5.39 21.61
CA GLU A 358 -8.04 5.82 21.80
C GLU A 358 -8.83 5.96 20.51
N PHE A 359 -8.16 6.10 19.36
CA PHE A 359 -8.81 6.31 18.05
C PHE A 359 -9.22 5.01 17.36
N LEU A 360 -8.69 3.88 17.81
CA LEU A 360 -9.00 2.58 17.21
C LEU A 360 -10.42 2.14 17.54
N ARG A 361 -11.08 1.52 16.55
CA ARG A 361 -12.46 1.05 16.66
C ARG A 361 -12.59 -0.41 16.24
N GLU A 362 -11.76 -0.83 15.30
CA GLU A 362 -11.81 -2.17 14.73
C GLU A 362 -10.45 -2.85 14.83
N TYR A 363 -10.48 -4.17 14.97
CA TYR A 363 -9.28 -4.98 14.87
C TYR A 363 -9.62 -6.39 14.40
N ALA A 364 -8.62 -7.15 13.98
CA ALA A 364 -8.73 -8.60 13.85
C ALA A 364 -7.34 -9.22 13.86
N CYS A 365 -7.28 -10.50 14.17
CA CYS A 365 -6.02 -11.24 14.20
C CYS A 365 -6.06 -12.49 13.34
N ALA A 366 -4.87 -13.00 13.06
CA ALA A 366 -4.60 -14.30 12.48
C ALA A 366 -3.55 -15.02 13.32
N ALA A 367 -3.62 -16.35 13.38
CA ALA A 367 -2.68 -17.16 14.12
C ALA A 367 -2.12 -18.29 13.25
N ARG A 368 -0.84 -18.61 13.39
CA ARG A 368 -0.19 -19.65 12.59
C ARG A 368 0.75 -20.49 13.44
N ASN A 369 0.60 -21.81 13.31
CA ASN A 369 1.56 -22.75 13.89
C ASN A 369 2.83 -22.74 13.02
N CYS A 370 3.96 -22.58 13.68
CA CYS A 370 5.30 -22.48 13.12
C CYS A 370 6.15 -23.67 13.56
N GLN A 371 7.33 -23.79 12.97
CA GLN A 371 8.31 -24.81 13.37
C GLN A 371 8.72 -24.64 14.84
N SER A 372 9.28 -25.70 15.41
CA SER A 372 9.79 -25.73 16.79
C SER A 372 8.70 -25.45 17.84
N GLY A 373 7.45 -25.77 17.52
CA GLY A 373 6.34 -25.59 18.43
C GLY A 373 6.15 -24.12 18.82
N ILE A 374 6.25 -23.20 17.87
CA ILE A 374 5.92 -21.79 18.11
C ILE A 374 4.59 -21.50 17.43
N ARG A 375 3.71 -20.75 18.07
CA ARG A 375 2.51 -20.20 17.46
C ARG A 375 2.63 -18.68 17.39
N GLN A 376 2.53 -18.16 16.17
CA GLN A 376 2.60 -16.72 15.91
C GLN A 376 1.19 -16.13 15.84
N LEU A 377 1.02 -14.93 16.38
CA LEU A 377 -0.17 -14.10 16.30
C LEU A 377 0.17 -12.81 15.55
N THR A 378 -0.72 -12.36 14.68
CA THR A 378 -0.64 -11.05 14.03
C THR A 378 -2.00 -10.37 14.15
N CYS A 379 -2.06 -9.24 14.84
CA CYS A 379 -3.26 -8.45 15.03
C CYS A 379 -3.14 -7.12 14.30
N ILE A 380 -4.16 -6.76 13.52
CA ILE A 380 -4.22 -5.53 12.73
C ILE A 380 -5.35 -4.66 13.29
N TYR A 381 -5.08 -3.36 13.47
CA TYR A 381 -6.01 -2.42 14.09
C TYR A 381 -6.27 -1.21 13.21
N ARG A 382 -7.49 -0.67 13.31
CA ARG A 382 -7.92 0.52 12.59
C ARG A 382 -8.86 1.42 13.38
#